data_AF-A0A960JQM9-F1
#
_entry.id   AF-A0A960JQM9-F1
#
_cell.length_a   1.000
_cell.length_b   1.000
_cell.length_c   1.000
_cell.angle_alpha   90.00
_cell.angle_beta   90.00
_cell.angle_gamma   90.00
#
_symmetry.space_group_name_H-M   'P 1'
#
loop_
_entity.id
_entity.type
_entity.pdbx_description
1 polymer ?
#
loop_
_entity_poly.entity_id
_entity_poly.type
_entity_poly.pdbx_seq_one_letter_code
_entity_poly.pdbx_strand_id
1 'polypeptide(L)'
;MADTQRPASRRSLHLGSLTIPWWWVIVVALLPSAFLLGGASVAFGGRGLGYALAGIAMLATARTSGRPIPWTLLGVGSLTIAVGDVAVVSAGPESVANAEIGLVGLWAAAGYLLGAAGLWLLRPGGRSHGLLDGLIVAIGGLAVGMTSTLIPMLSETNESSVDQTVLVVGAFAIVVRLAAGARLVSDLRPLPAEGWALAAWLGLDFVGNALWVASLGSVRAAIMGVLWFAAAMALGVLAVAPSRTVLEREPGSGRRAWMTRTRALALAGAAVVPMLAFWFRRDDPFGWILLAMGMTTFALVVARMILVTEDLARHRNQLDHMAHHDPVSGLPNRAMFERRMRELRSGDDPPEVAVLYVDLDDFKDINDRFGHEVGDLVLAEAGERLKASVRGHDMVA
;
A
#
# COMPACT_ATOMS: atom_id res chain seq x y z
N MET A 1 -9.70 30.92 36.93
CA MET A 1 -9.59 30.18 35.66
C MET A 1 -9.51 28.71 36.01
N ALA A 2 -10.64 28.01 35.96
CA ALA A 2 -10.71 26.59 36.23
C ALA A 2 -10.40 25.81 34.95
N ASP A 3 -9.34 25.01 35.01
CA ASP A 3 -8.92 24.07 33.98
C ASP A 3 -9.99 22.96 33.87
N THR A 4 -10.78 23.01 32.79
CA THR A 4 -11.77 21.98 32.47
C THR A 4 -11.07 20.86 31.71
N GLN A 5 -10.40 19.98 32.44
CA GLN A 5 -10.04 18.65 31.94
C GLN A 5 -11.33 17.93 31.52
N ARG A 6 -11.58 17.86 30.22
CA ARG A 6 -12.62 16.99 29.65
C ARG A 6 -12.29 15.55 30.06
N PRO A 7 -13.23 14.78 30.62
CA PRO A 7 -12.98 13.39 30.96
C PRO A 7 -12.65 12.61 29.69
N ALA A 8 -11.51 11.92 29.67
CA ALA A 8 -11.15 10.97 28.63
C ALA A 8 -12.34 10.03 28.38
N SER A 9 -12.86 10.03 27.15
CA SER A 9 -14.09 9.35 26.80
C SER A 9 -13.94 7.83 27.00
N ARG A 10 -14.50 7.30 28.09
CA ARG A 10 -14.71 5.85 28.36
C ARG A 10 -15.55 5.13 27.28
N ARG A 11 -15.85 5.75 26.14
CA ARG A 11 -16.73 5.26 25.06
C ARG A 11 -15.98 4.86 23.78
N SER A 12 -14.65 4.88 23.79
CA SER A 12 -13.81 4.46 22.66
C SER A 12 -12.68 3.51 23.09
N LEU A 13 -12.35 2.58 22.19
CA LEU A 13 -11.23 1.65 22.24
C LEU A 13 -10.11 2.20 21.35
N HIS A 14 -8.89 2.30 21.89
CA HIS A 14 -7.74 2.84 21.18
C HIS A 14 -6.79 1.70 20.77
N LEU A 15 -6.54 1.57 19.46
CA LEU A 15 -5.71 0.53 18.85
C LEU A 15 -4.60 1.22 18.03
N GLY A 16 -3.51 1.58 18.69
CA GLY A 16 -2.51 2.48 18.11
C GLY A 16 -3.08 3.87 17.85
N SER A 17 -3.03 4.35 16.60
CA SER A 17 -3.66 5.61 16.15
C SER A 17 -5.17 5.51 15.90
N LEU A 18 -5.72 4.29 15.79
CA LEU A 18 -7.14 4.07 15.53
C LEU A 18 -7.95 4.26 16.81
N THR A 19 -9.04 5.02 16.70
CA THR A 19 -10.00 5.23 17.79
C THR A 19 -11.35 4.67 17.35
N ILE A 20 -11.77 3.56 17.97
CA ILE A 20 -12.95 2.78 17.60
C ILE A 20 -14.02 2.96 18.69
N PRO A 21 -15.26 3.36 18.39
CA PRO A 21 -16.32 3.45 19.40
C PRO A 21 -16.63 2.08 20.04
N TRP A 22 -16.98 1.98 21.32
CA TRP A 22 -17.24 0.67 21.96
C TRP A 22 -18.45 -0.07 21.35
N TRP A 23 -19.47 0.64 20.89
CA TRP A 23 -20.63 0.03 20.21
C TRP A 23 -20.24 -0.65 18.89
N TRP A 24 -19.15 -0.21 18.25
CA TRP A 24 -18.61 -0.87 17.06
C TRP A 24 -18.08 -2.26 17.36
N VAL A 25 -17.40 -2.44 18.50
CA VAL A 25 -16.90 -3.76 18.94
C VAL A 25 -18.07 -4.71 19.18
N ILE A 26 -19.16 -4.21 19.76
CA ILE A 26 -20.38 -4.98 20.02
C ILE A 26 -21.05 -5.39 18.70
N VAL A 27 -21.20 -4.46 17.75
CA VAL A 27 -21.76 -4.73 16.42
C VAL A 27 -20.90 -5.77 15.68
N VAL A 28 -19.57 -5.61 15.68
CA VAL A 28 -18.63 -6.53 15.02
C VAL A 28 -18.54 -7.88 15.74
N ALA A 29 -18.77 -7.97 17.05
CA ALA A 29 -18.69 -9.22 17.80
C ALA A 29 -20.02 -10.00 17.84
N LEU A 30 -21.18 -9.31 17.82
CA LEU A 30 -22.50 -9.94 18.01
C LEU A 30 -23.28 -10.18 16.71
N LEU A 31 -23.01 -9.44 15.62
CA LEU A 31 -23.65 -9.73 14.33
C LEU A 31 -23.10 -10.98 13.62
N PRO A 32 -21.80 -11.34 13.74
CA PRO A 32 -21.28 -12.56 13.16
C PRO A 32 -21.94 -13.86 13.60
N SER A 33 -22.41 -13.93 14.85
CA SER A 33 -23.06 -15.13 15.38
C SER A 33 -24.44 -15.38 14.73
N ALA A 34 -25.11 -14.35 14.21
CA ALA A 34 -26.32 -14.50 13.40
C ALA A 34 -26.02 -15.08 12.00
N PHE A 35 -24.82 -14.83 11.44
CA PHE A 35 -24.38 -15.44 10.17
C PHE A 35 -24.03 -16.92 10.31
N LEU A 36 -23.52 -17.34 11.48
CA LEU A 36 -23.18 -18.74 11.76
C LEU A 36 -24.39 -19.69 11.76
N LEU A 37 -25.60 -19.17 11.91
CA LEU A 37 -26.86 -19.92 11.91
C LEU A 37 -27.66 -19.73 10.61
N GLY A 38 -27.18 -18.91 9.68
CA GLY A 38 -27.89 -18.49 8.47
C GLY A 38 -27.35 -19.11 7.18
N GLY A 39 -28.21 -19.25 6.17
CA GLY A 39 -27.83 -19.65 4.80
C GLY A 39 -27.26 -18.49 3.96
N ALA A 40 -27.03 -18.74 2.67
CA ALA A 40 -26.44 -17.75 1.75
C ALA A 40 -27.19 -16.40 1.72
N SER A 41 -28.52 -16.40 1.83
CA SER A 41 -29.31 -15.16 1.90
C SER A 41 -28.93 -14.28 3.09
N VAL A 42 -28.61 -14.89 4.24
CA VAL A 42 -28.18 -14.16 5.44
C VAL A 42 -26.77 -13.61 5.24
N ALA A 43 -25.89 -14.35 4.58
CA ALA A 43 -24.54 -13.90 4.25
C ALA A 43 -24.55 -12.68 3.30
N PHE A 44 -25.36 -12.72 2.24
CA PHE A 44 -25.53 -11.58 1.33
C PHE A 44 -26.21 -10.39 2.01
N GLY A 45 -27.27 -10.63 2.79
CA GLY A 45 -27.92 -9.55 3.55
C GLY A 45 -26.98 -8.87 4.55
N GLY A 46 -26.12 -9.67 5.20
CA GLY A 46 -25.07 -9.20 6.09
C GLY A 46 -24.02 -8.35 5.38
N ARG A 47 -23.47 -8.87 4.29
CA ARG A 47 -22.52 -8.16 3.43
C ARG A 47 -23.12 -6.83 2.96
N GLY A 48 -24.35 -6.84 2.44
CA GLY A 48 -25.04 -5.65 1.97
C GLY A 48 -25.23 -4.61 3.07
N LEU A 49 -25.67 -5.02 4.27
CA LEU A 49 -25.75 -4.14 5.43
C LEU A 49 -24.39 -3.54 5.79
N GLY A 50 -23.34 -4.36 5.80
CA GLY A 50 -21.98 -3.92 6.11
C GLY A 50 -21.48 -2.85 5.13
N TYR A 51 -21.63 -3.10 3.83
CA TYR A 51 -21.25 -2.16 2.77
C TYR A 51 -22.12 -0.90 2.76
N ALA A 52 -23.41 -0.99 3.13
CA ALA A 52 -24.27 0.17 3.27
C ALA A 52 -23.78 1.10 4.39
N LEU A 53 -23.49 0.54 5.58
CA LEU A 53 -22.97 1.31 6.71
C LEU A 53 -21.61 1.93 6.40
N ALA A 54 -20.71 1.16 5.77
CA ALA A 54 -19.40 1.65 5.34
C ALA A 54 -19.54 2.79 4.31
N GLY A 55 -20.42 2.62 3.33
CA GLY A 55 -20.69 3.62 2.30
C GLY A 55 -21.22 4.93 2.87
N ILE A 56 -22.18 4.86 3.81
CA ILE A 56 -22.69 6.04 4.53
C ILE A 56 -21.57 6.74 5.31
N ALA A 57 -20.72 5.97 6.01
CA ALA A 57 -19.60 6.52 6.76
C ALA A 57 -18.58 7.23 5.85
N MET A 58 -18.33 6.70 4.66
CA MET A 58 -17.46 7.31 3.65
C MET A 58 -18.05 8.58 3.06
N LEU A 59 -19.35 8.61 2.76
CA LEU A 59 -20.02 9.82 2.29
C LEU A 59 -20.05 10.91 3.36
N ALA A 60 -20.25 10.55 4.62
CA ALA A 60 -20.11 11.49 5.75
C ALA A 60 -18.67 12.01 5.86
N THR A 61 -17.69 11.14 5.65
CA THR A 61 -16.26 11.49 5.62
C THR A 61 -15.92 12.43 4.46
N ALA A 62 -16.46 12.19 3.27
CA ALA A 62 -16.26 13.03 2.09
C ALA A 62 -16.65 14.49 2.36
N ARG A 63 -17.69 14.74 3.16
CA ARG A 63 -18.14 16.09 3.54
C ARG A 63 -17.17 16.85 4.44
N THR A 64 -16.26 16.15 5.11
CA THR A 64 -15.33 16.72 6.11
C THR A 64 -13.86 16.53 5.74
N SER A 65 -13.58 15.80 4.66
CA SER A 65 -12.24 15.50 4.18
C SER A 65 -11.68 16.64 3.31
N GLY A 66 -10.36 16.84 3.33
CA GLY A 66 -9.68 17.71 2.38
C GLY A 66 -9.67 17.17 0.94
N ARG A 67 -10.05 15.89 0.74
CA ARG A 67 -10.13 15.22 -0.56
C ARG A 67 -11.48 14.50 -0.71
N PRO A 68 -12.57 15.21 -1.05
CA PRO A 68 -13.92 14.63 -1.05
C PRO A 68 -14.12 13.54 -2.12
N ILE A 69 -13.56 13.72 -3.31
CA ILE A 69 -13.79 12.82 -4.46
C ILE A 69 -13.44 11.35 -4.17
N PRO A 70 -12.23 11.01 -3.67
CA PRO A 70 -11.89 9.62 -3.33
C PRO A 70 -12.90 8.95 -2.37
N TRP A 71 -13.30 9.66 -1.32
CA TRP A 71 -14.25 9.16 -0.33
C TRP A 71 -15.66 9.03 -0.89
N THR A 72 -16.07 9.95 -1.78
CA THR A 72 -17.34 9.83 -2.51
C THR A 72 -17.35 8.58 -3.39
N LEU A 73 -16.29 8.31 -4.15
CA LEU A 73 -16.20 7.13 -5.01
C LEU A 73 -16.21 5.83 -4.20
N LEU A 74 -15.46 5.77 -3.09
CA LEU A 74 -15.49 4.63 -2.17
C LEU A 74 -16.88 4.44 -1.55
N GLY A 75 -17.54 5.53 -1.17
CA GLY A 75 -18.86 5.51 -0.55
C GLY A 75 -19.96 5.07 -1.51
N VAL A 76 -20.02 5.67 -2.70
CA VAL A 76 -20.94 5.29 -3.76
C VAL A 76 -20.68 3.85 -4.19
N GLY A 77 -19.43 3.45 -4.40
CA GLY A 77 -19.09 2.07 -4.77
C GLY A 77 -19.54 1.05 -3.73
N SER A 78 -19.38 1.35 -2.44
CA SER A 78 -19.87 0.49 -1.35
C SER A 78 -21.40 0.39 -1.36
N LEU A 79 -22.11 1.50 -1.57
CA LEU A 79 -23.58 1.49 -1.68
C LEU A 79 -24.06 0.73 -2.93
N THR A 80 -23.34 0.81 -4.05
CA THR A 80 -23.64 0.04 -5.26
C THR A 80 -23.59 -1.47 -4.99
N ILE A 81 -22.59 -1.95 -4.25
CA ILE A 81 -22.51 -3.36 -3.81
C ILE A 81 -23.70 -3.70 -2.92
N ALA A 82 -24.01 -2.84 -1.94
CA ALA A 82 -25.11 -3.07 -1.01
C ALA A 82 -26.48 -3.17 -1.71
N VAL A 83 -26.73 -2.32 -2.71
CA VAL A 83 -27.95 -2.37 -3.53
C VAL A 83 -28.03 -3.70 -4.30
N GLY A 84 -26.91 -4.14 -4.88
CA GLY A 84 -26.82 -5.45 -5.53
C GLY A 84 -27.19 -6.59 -4.58
N ASP A 85 -26.60 -6.63 -3.40
CA ASP A 85 -26.85 -7.66 -2.39
C ASP A 85 -28.32 -7.65 -1.90
N VAL A 86 -28.91 -6.48 -1.69
CA VAL A 86 -30.33 -6.37 -1.31
C VAL A 86 -31.25 -6.87 -2.42
N ALA A 87 -30.94 -6.55 -3.68
CA ALA A 87 -31.71 -7.02 -4.83
C ALA A 87 -31.68 -8.55 -4.93
N VAL A 88 -30.51 -9.18 -4.73
CA VAL A 88 -30.36 -10.65 -4.68
C VAL A 88 -31.25 -11.26 -3.60
N VAL A 89 -31.12 -10.76 -2.37
CA VAL A 89 -31.84 -11.32 -1.21
C VAL A 89 -33.35 -11.16 -1.38
N SER A 90 -33.78 -10.03 -1.95
CA SER A 90 -35.19 -9.71 -2.18
C SER A 90 -35.81 -10.51 -3.32
N ALA A 91 -35.00 -10.97 -4.29
CA ALA A 91 -35.43 -11.85 -5.37
C ALA A 91 -35.60 -13.32 -4.93
N GLY A 92 -35.22 -13.66 -3.70
CA GLY A 92 -35.45 -14.97 -3.09
C GLY A 92 -34.27 -15.95 -3.18
N PRO A 93 -34.40 -17.15 -2.57
CA PRO A 93 -33.28 -18.08 -2.38
C PRO A 93 -32.67 -18.62 -3.68
N GLU A 94 -33.48 -18.82 -4.73
CA GLU A 94 -32.99 -19.26 -6.04
C GLU A 94 -32.09 -18.21 -6.72
N SER A 95 -32.42 -16.92 -6.55
CA SER A 95 -31.58 -15.81 -7.03
C SER A 95 -30.24 -15.77 -6.31
N VAL A 96 -30.22 -16.06 -5.01
CA VAL A 96 -28.97 -16.15 -4.21
C VAL A 96 -28.08 -17.29 -4.70
N ALA A 97 -28.66 -18.43 -5.07
CA ALA A 97 -27.92 -19.56 -5.62
C ALA A 97 -27.27 -19.23 -6.99
N ASN A 98 -27.89 -18.33 -7.76
CA ASN A 98 -27.43 -17.90 -9.08
C ASN A 98 -26.75 -16.52 -9.09
N ALA A 99 -26.42 -15.97 -7.91
CA ALA A 99 -26.05 -14.56 -7.75
C ALA A 99 -24.76 -14.14 -8.48
N GLU A 100 -23.90 -15.09 -8.86
CA GLU A 100 -22.67 -14.80 -9.61
C GLU A 100 -22.89 -14.56 -11.11
N ILE A 101 -24.03 -15.00 -11.64
CA ILE A 101 -24.16 -15.32 -13.07
C ILE A 101 -25.00 -14.25 -13.78
N GLY A 102 -25.63 -13.31 -13.06
CA GLY A 102 -26.55 -12.32 -13.64
C GLY A 102 -26.28 -10.86 -13.30
N LEU A 103 -27.32 -10.02 -13.43
CA LEU A 103 -27.30 -8.56 -13.24
C LEU A 103 -26.64 -8.08 -11.92
N VAL A 104 -26.61 -8.94 -10.92
CA VAL A 104 -26.01 -8.74 -9.59
C VAL A 104 -24.49 -8.64 -9.67
N GLY A 105 -23.84 -9.49 -10.48
CA GLY A 105 -22.40 -9.44 -10.70
C GLY A 105 -21.96 -8.09 -11.29
N LEU A 106 -22.82 -7.46 -12.10
CA LEU A 106 -22.59 -6.12 -12.64
C LEU A 106 -22.63 -5.04 -11.55
N TRP A 107 -23.56 -5.12 -10.59
CA TRP A 107 -23.58 -4.21 -9.44
C TRP A 107 -22.32 -4.33 -8.60
N ALA A 108 -21.89 -5.57 -8.31
CA ALA A 108 -20.66 -5.82 -7.57
C ALA A 108 -19.43 -5.29 -8.32
N ALA A 109 -19.31 -5.58 -9.62
CA ALA A 109 -18.23 -5.12 -10.46
C ALA A 109 -18.15 -3.59 -10.52
N ALA A 110 -19.29 -2.91 -10.74
CA ALA A 110 -19.36 -1.46 -10.74
C ALA A 110 -18.90 -0.87 -9.40
N GLY A 111 -19.36 -1.44 -8.28
CA GLY A 111 -18.95 -1.00 -6.96
C GLY A 111 -17.45 -1.21 -6.69
N TYR A 112 -16.88 -2.33 -7.14
CA TYR A 112 -15.45 -2.59 -7.05
C TYR A 112 -14.60 -1.64 -7.90
N LEU A 113 -15.04 -1.32 -9.13
CA LEU A 113 -14.35 -0.34 -9.99
C LEU A 113 -14.40 1.08 -9.42
N LEU A 114 -15.55 1.51 -8.89
CA LEU A 114 -15.67 2.79 -8.19
C LEU A 114 -14.78 2.83 -6.95
N GLY A 115 -14.76 1.74 -6.17
CA GLY A 115 -13.87 1.60 -5.02
C GLY A 115 -12.39 1.68 -5.42
N ALA A 116 -12.00 1.02 -6.52
CA ALA A 116 -10.64 1.07 -7.05
C ALA A 116 -10.25 2.49 -7.47
N ALA A 117 -11.14 3.20 -8.17
CA ALA A 117 -10.93 4.60 -8.55
C ALA A 117 -10.77 5.50 -7.32
N GLY A 118 -11.58 5.30 -6.28
CA GLY A 118 -11.44 5.99 -5.00
C GLY A 118 -10.08 5.74 -4.34
N LEU A 119 -9.65 4.48 -4.23
CA LEU A 119 -8.32 4.12 -3.70
C LEU A 119 -7.18 4.71 -4.54
N TRP A 120 -7.34 4.74 -5.85
CA TRP A 120 -6.34 5.29 -6.76
C TRP A 120 -6.11 6.78 -6.53
N LEU A 121 -7.20 7.53 -6.29
CA LEU A 121 -7.17 8.97 -6.04
C LEU A 121 -6.76 9.32 -4.60
N LEU A 122 -6.69 8.37 -3.68
CA LEU A 122 -6.06 8.54 -2.36
C LEU A 122 -4.53 8.52 -2.51
N ARG A 123 -3.85 9.47 -1.86
CA ARG A 123 -2.40 9.74 -2.03
C ARG A 123 -1.94 9.77 -3.50
N PRO A 124 -2.40 10.73 -4.30
CA PRO A 124 -1.83 10.97 -5.63
C PRO A 124 -0.49 11.70 -5.46
N GLY A 125 0.61 11.16 -6.02
CA GLY A 125 1.90 11.84 -5.98
C GLY A 125 3.09 10.96 -6.39
N GLY A 126 3.78 11.37 -7.47
CA GLY A 126 5.10 10.88 -7.92
C GLY A 126 5.18 9.42 -8.39
N ARG A 127 6.33 9.01 -8.99
CA ARG A 127 6.64 7.62 -9.36
C ARG A 127 6.43 6.70 -8.15
N SER A 128 5.23 6.13 -8.00
CA SER A 128 4.89 5.31 -6.85
C SER A 128 5.59 3.97 -6.99
N HIS A 129 6.59 3.73 -6.13
CA HIS A 129 7.20 2.42 -6.00
C HIS A 129 6.17 1.34 -5.64
N GLY A 130 5.03 1.75 -5.06
CA GLY A 130 3.90 0.89 -4.81
C GLY A 130 3.11 0.43 -6.03
N LEU A 131 3.27 1.05 -7.20
CA LEU A 131 2.55 0.62 -8.40
C LEU A 131 2.96 -0.79 -8.82
N LEU A 132 4.26 -1.07 -8.84
CA LEU A 132 4.79 -2.40 -9.18
C LEU A 132 4.33 -3.45 -8.16
N ASP A 133 4.37 -3.12 -6.86
CA ASP A 133 3.85 -3.98 -5.80
C ASP A 133 2.35 -4.26 -5.99
N GLY A 134 1.57 -3.23 -6.30
CA GLY A 134 0.13 -3.36 -6.58
C GLY A 134 -0.14 -4.28 -7.76
N LEU A 135 0.60 -4.13 -8.85
CA LEU A 135 0.50 -4.99 -10.03
C LEU A 135 0.91 -6.44 -9.75
N ILE A 136 1.99 -6.66 -9.00
CA ILE A 136 2.45 -8.01 -8.61
C ILE A 136 1.36 -8.72 -7.79
N VAL A 137 0.80 -8.04 -6.79
CA VAL A 137 -0.28 -8.59 -5.94
C VAL A 137 -1.54 -8.83 -6.76
N ALA A 138 -1.87 -7.93 -7.69
CA ALA A 138 -3.03 -8.05 -8.56
C ALA A 138 -2.94 -9.25 -9.49
N ILE A 139 -1.80 -9.47 -10.15
CA ILE A 139 -1.62 -10.61 -11.06
C ILE A 139 -1.58 -11.92 -10.26
N GLY A 140 -0.92 -11.95 -9.11
CA GLY A 140 -0.95 -13.11 -8.21
C GLY A 140 -2.37 -13.46 -7.76
N GLY A 141 -3.16 -12.46 -7.33
CA GLY A 141 -4.56 -12.63 -6.97
C GLY A 141 -5.45 -13.06 -8.13
N LEU A 142 -5.22 -12.51 -9.33
CA LEU A 142 -5.91 -12.92 -10.56
C LEU A 142 -5.60 -14.36 -10.92
N ALA A 143 -4.36 -14.83 -10.74
CA ALA A 143 -4.01 -16.23 -10.99
C ALA A 143 -4.73 -17.18 -10.04
N VAL A 144 -4.83 -16.83 -8.74
CA VAL A 144 -5.67 -17.59 -7.79
C VAL A 144 -7.11 -17.64 -8.29
N GLY A 145 -7.71 -16.47 -8.57
CA GLY A 145 -9.09 -16.39 -9.06
C GLY A 145 -9.30 -17.16 -10.37
N MET A 146 -8.39 -17.08 -11.32
CA MET A 146 -8.43 -17.88 -12.54
C MET A 146 -8.52 -19.38 -12.23
N THR A 147 -7.66 -19.89 -11.33
CA THR A 147 -7.64 -21.32 -11.01
C THR A 147 -8.80 -21.81 -10.15
N SER A 148 -9.27 -21.00 -9.20
CA SER A 148 -10.31 -21.40 -8.24
C SER A 148 -11.72 -21.12 -8.74
N THR A 149 -11.87 -20.18 -9.68
CA THR A 149 -13.16 -19.59 -10.06
C THR A 149 -13.36 -19.64 -11.57
N LEU A 150 -12.53 -18.90 -12.30
CA LEU A 150 -12.84 -18.58 -13.70
C LEU A 150 -12.74 -19.82 -14.58
N ILE A 151 -11.67 -20.61 -14.43
CA ILE A 151 -11.44 -21.80 -15.27
C ILE A 151 -12.50 -22.88 -15.01
N PRO A 152 -12.77 -23.33 -13.76
CA PRO A 152 -13.83 -24.30 -13.50
C PRO A 152 -15.19 -23.88 -14.09
N MET A 153 -15.63 -22.63 -13.85
CA MET A 153 -16.90 -22.13 -14.38
C MET A 153 -16.93 -22.09 -15.91
N LEU A 154 -15.86 -21.59 -16.56
CA LEU A 154 -15.78 -21.56 -18.03
C LEU A 154 -15.73 -22.97 -18.64
N SER A 155 -15.26 -23.98 -17.89
CA SER A 155 -15.15 -25.36 -18.36
C SER A 155 -16.41 -26.21 -18.14
N GLU A 156 -17.24 -25.89 -17.15
CA GLU A 156 -18.38 -26.72 -16.73
C GLU A 156 -19.75 -26.17 -17.20
N THR A 157 -19.84 -24.90 -17.59
CA THR A 157 -21.14 -24.25 -17.83
C THR A 157 -21.58 -24.27 -19.30
N ASN A 158 -22.85 -24.64 -19.52
CA ASN A 158 -23.59 -24.40 -20.76
C ASN A 158 -24.32 -23.03 -20.70
N GLU A 159 -23.70 -22.06 -20.03
CA GLU A 159 -24.30 -20.76 -19.71
C GLU A 159 -24.28 -19.80 -20.88
N SER A 160 -25.11 -18.75 -20.80
CA SER A 160 -25.17 -17.74 -21.84
C SER A 160 -23.84 -16.98 -21.93
N SER A 161 -23.49 -16.50 -23.12
CA SER A 161 -22.30 -15.68 -23.33
C SER A 161 -22.28 -14.40 -22.49
N VAL A 162 -23.46 -13.93 -22.07
CA VAL A 162 -23.62 -12.74 -21.21
C VAL A 162 -23.12 -13.03 -19.80
N ASP A 163 -23.47 -14.17 -19.25
CA ASP A 163 -23.17 -14.52 -17.87
C ASP A 163 -21.67 -14.76 -17.65
N GLN A 164 -21.03 -15.45 -18.61
CA GLN A 164 -19.58 -15.59 -18.67
C GLN A 164 -18.87 -14.23 -18.74
N THR A 165 -19.43 -13.27 -19.47
CA THR A 165 -18.88 -11.90 -19.56
C THR A 165 -18.98 -11.18 -18.22
N VAL A 166 -20.13 -11.26 -17.54
CA VAL A 166 -20.33 -10.64 -16.23
C VAL A 166 -19.32 -11.17 -15.21
N LEU A 167 -19.09 -12.49 -15.20
CA LEU A 167 -18.13 -13.13 -14.32
C LEU A 167 -16.70 -12.62 -14.54
N VAL A 168 -16.26 -12.56 -15.80
CA VAL A 168 -14.93 -12.04 -16.17
C VAL A 168 -14.77 -10.58 -15.74
N VAL A 169 -15.80 -9.76 -15.96
CA VAL A 169 -15.80 -8.34 -15.56
C VAL A 169 -15.73 -8.21 -14.03
N GLY A 170 -16.46 -9.03 -13.28
CA GLY A 170 -16.42 -9.07 -11.82
C GLY A 170 -15.04 -9.44 -11.27
N ALA A 171 -14.44 -10.51 -11.80
CA ALA A 171 -13.10 -10.96 -11.42
C ALA A 171 -12.06 -9.86 -11.71
N PHE A 172 -12.14 -9.23 -12.88
CA PHE A 172 -11.27 -8.11 -13.23
C PHE A 172 -11.44 -6.92 -12.28
N ALA A 173 -12.68 -6.55 -11.93
CA ALA A 173 -12.95 -5.45 -11.02
C ALA A 173 -12.37 -5.68 -9.61
N ILE A 174 -12.44 -6.92 -9.09
CA ILE A 174 -11.81 -7.30 -7.81
C ILE A 174 -10.30 -7.09 -7.88
N VAL A 175 -9.66 -7.52 -8.97
CA VAL A 175 -8.21 -7.43 -9.17
C VAL A 175 -7.75 -5.98 -9.30
N VAL A 176 -8.47 -5.14 -10.03
CA VAL A 176 -8.16 -3.72 -10.17
C VAL A 176 -8.24 -3.00 -8.81
N ARG A 177 -9.25 -3.32 -8.00
CA ARG A 177 -9.37 -2.77 -6.63
C ARG A 177 -8.25 -3.28 -5.72
N LEU A 178 -7.91 -4.56 -5.80
CA LEU A 178 -6.79 -5.13 -5.05
C LEU A 178 -5.47 -4.45 -5.41
N ALA A 179 -5.23 -4.19 -6.69
CA ALA A 179 -4.05 -3.46 -7.17
C ALA A 179 -3.97 -2.04 -6.58
N ALA A 180 -5.07 -1.28 -6.66
CA ALA A 180 -5.15 0.08 -6.15
C ALA A 180 -4.94 0.14 -4.62
N GLY A 181 -5.51 -0.82 -3.90
CA GLY A 181 -5.34 -0.93 -2.46
C GLY A 181 -3.93 -1.37 -2.06
N ALA A 182 -3.36 -2.38 -2.72
CA ALA A 182 -2.01 -2.86 -2.47
C ALA A 182 -0.95 -1.78 -2.74
N ARG A 183 -1.15 -0.97 -3.80
CA ARG A 183 -0.34 0.25 -4.03
C ARG A 183 -0.35 1.13 -2.80
N LEU A 184 -1.53 1.50 -2.31
CA LEU A 184 -1.69 2.40 -1.18
C LEU A 184 -1.05 1.82 0.11
N VAL A 185 -1.30 0.55 0.42
CA VAL A 185 -0.68 -0.18 1.55
C VAL A 185 0.85 -0.16 1.45
N SER A 186 1.40 -0.35 0.25
CA SER A 186 2.84 -0.40 0.04
C SER A 186 3.53 0.97 0.17
N ASP A 187 2.80 2.06 -0.11
CA ASP A 187 3.25 3.45 0.06
C ASP A 187 3.16 3.93 1.52
N LEU A 188 2.41 3.23 2.38
CA LEU A 188 2.15 3.58 3.78
C LEU A 188 3.21 3.08 4.78
N ARG A 189 4.46 2.78 4.39
CA ARG A 189 5.45 2.16 5.29
C ARG A 189 6.20 3.19 6.18
N PRO A 190 6.46 2.88 7.46
CA PRO A 190 5.98 1.70 8.22
C PRO A 190 4.46 1.72 8.36
N LEU A 191 3.82 0.55 8.23
CA LEU A 191 2.36 0.43 8.16
C LEU A 191 1.72 0.97 9.44
N PRO A 192 1.01 2.11 9.38
CA PRO A 192 0.25 2.60 10.52
C PRO A 192 -1.02 1.74 10.64
N ALA A 193 -1.80 1.98 11.70
CA ALA A 193 -2.98 1.17 11.99
C ALA A 193 -4.01 1.21 10.83
N GLU A 194 -4.08 2.33 10.10
CA GLU A 194 -4.92 2.53 8.92
C GLU A 194 -4.47 1.67 7.74
N GLY A 195 -3.16 1.51 7.57
CA GLY A 195 -2.58 0.63 6.55
C GLY A 195 -2.88 -0.84 6.83
N TRP A 196 -2.87 -1.25 8.09
CA TRP A 196 -3.29 -2.60 8.50
C TRP A 196 -4.79 -2.83 8.31
N ALA A 197 -5.63 -1.85 8.66
CA ALA A 197 -7.07 -1.94 8.43
C ALA A 197 -7.40 -2.06 6.93
N LEU A 198 -6.72 -1.28 6.09
CA LEU A 198 -6.85 -1.36 4.63
C LEU A 198 -6.40 -2.72 4.09
N ALA A 199 -5.25 -3.23 4.54
CA ALA A 199 -4.76 -4.55 4.14
C ALA A 199 -5.69 -5.68 4.60
N ALA A 200 -6.24 -5.59 5.81
CA ALA A 200 -7.20 -6.54 6.34
C ALA A 200 -8.50 -6.53 5.53
N TRP A 201 -9.04 -5.36 5.18
CA TRP A 201 -10.21 -5.26 4.31
C TRP A 201 -9.98 -5.93 2.96
N LEU A 202 -8.88 -5.61 2.27
CA LEU A 202 -8.55 -6.18 0.96
C LEU A 202 -8.40 -7.71 1.04
N GLY A 203 -7.69 -8.21 2.06
CA GLY A 203 -7.46 -9.63 2.26
C GLY A 203 -8.73 -10.41 2.61
N LEU A 204 -9.51 -9.92 3.57
CA LEU A 204 -10.76 -10.55 4.00
C LEU A 204 -11.78 -10.58 2.86
N ASP A 205 -11.89 -9.49 2.10
CA ASP A 205 -12.82 -9.44 0.97
C ASP A 205 -12.37 -10.37 -0.16
N PHE A 206 -11.08 -10.42 -0.49
CA PHE A 206 -10.53 -11.35 -1.48
C PHE A 206 -10.76 -12.82 -1.10
N VAL A 207 -10.44 -13.18 0.15
CA VAL A 207 -10.65 -14.56 0.66
C VAL A 207 -12.14 -14.90 0.69
N GLY A 208 -13.01 -13.96 1.08
CA GLY A 208 -14.46 -14.15 1.04
C GLY A 208 -14.95 -14.48 -0.38
N ASN A 209 -14.51 -13.73 -1.39
CA ASN A 209 -14.87 -13.99 -2.79
C ASN A 209 -14.31 -15.33 -3.31
N ALA A 210 -13.07 -15.67 -2.96
CA ALA A 210 -12.48 -16.96 -3.35
C ALA A 210 -13.23 -18.16 -2.72
N LEU A 211 -13.65 -18.04 -1.47
CA LEU A 211 -14.41 -19.08 -0.77
C LEU A 211 -15.85 -19.24 -1.29
N TRP A 212 -16.47 -18.13 -1.72
CA TRP A 212 -17.80 -18.13 -2.32
C TRP A 212 -17.82 -19.01 -3.57
N VAL A 213 -16.94 -18.69 -4.53
CA VAL A 213 -16.93 -19.36 -5.82
C VAL A 213 -16.56 -20.83 -5.69
N ALA A 214 -15.66 -21.15 -4.76
CA ALA A 214 -15.25 -22.51 -4.51
C ALA A 214 -16.43 -23.44 -4.12
N SER A 215 -17.66 -22.92 -3.88
CA SER A 215 -18.93 -23.65 -3.87
C SER A 215 -19.01 -24.82 -2.88
N LEU A 216 -18.38 -24.67 -1.70
CA LEU A 216 -18.22 -25.79 -0.77
C LEU A 216 -19.24 -25.77 0.40
N GLY A 217 -20.53 -25.85 0.10
CA GLY A 217 -21.59 -26.20 1.08
C GLY A 217 -22.01 -25.13 2.11
N SER A 218 -23.02 -25.46 2.94
CA SER A 218 -23.75 -24.51 3.81
C SER A 218 -22.95 -23.94 5.00
N VAL A 219 -22.07 -24.72 5.62
CA VAL A 219 -21.18 -24.27 6.71
C VAL A 219 -20.23 -23.15 6.25
N ARG A 220 -19.98 -23.05 4.94
CA ARG A 220 -19.04 -22.06 4.38
C ARG A 220 -19.68 -20.74 3.99
N ALA A 221 -20.99 -20.73 3.70
CA ALA A 221 -21.74 -19.48 3.50
C ALA A 221 -21.71 -18.60 4.76
N ALA A 222 -21.79 -19.22 5.94
CA ALA A 222 -21.64 -18.57 7.23
C ALA A 222 -20.26 -17.91 7.40
N ILE A 223 -19.18 -18.65 7.14
CA ILE A 223 -17.80 -18.16 7.25
C ILE A 223 -17.57 -16.98 6.29
N MET A 224 -18.01 -17.11 5.05
CA MET A 224 -17.91 -16.07 4.03
C MET A 224 -18.67 -14.79 4.43
N GLY A 225 -19.90 -14.92 4.95
CA GLY A 225 -20.68 -13.79 5.44
C GLY A 225 -19.94 -13.02 6.54
N VAL A 226 -19.30 -13.74 7.48
CA VAL A 226 -18.45 -13.14 8.51
C VAL A 226 -17.25 -12.40 7.90
N LEU A 227 -16.57 -13.00 6.94
CA LEU A 227 -15.41 -12.39 6.28
C LEU A 227 -15.78 -11.10 5.53
N TRP A 228 -16.83 -11.14 4.72
CA TRP A 228 -17.29 -9.96 3.98
C TRP A 228 -17.83 -8.87 4.90
N PHE A 229 -18.57 -9.23 5.95
CA PHE A 229 -19.04 -8.28 6.94
C PHE A 229 -17.86 -7.62 7.66
N ALA A 230 -16.91 -8.41 8.15
CA ALA A 230 -15.70 -7.90 8.81
C ALA A 230 -14.89 -7.00 7.87
N ALA A 231 -14.79 -7.35 6.59
CA ALA A 231 -14.14 -6.54 5.58
C ALA A 231 -14.83 -5.17 5.43
N ALA A 232 -16.15 -5.15 5.21
CA ALA A 232 -16.90 -3.90 5.09
C ALA A 232 -16.83 -3.05 6.36
N MET A 233 -16.82 -3.67 7.53
CA MET A 233 -16.66 -3.00 8.82
C MET A 233 -15.27 -2.37 8.99
N ALA A 234 -14.19 -3.07 8.65
CA ALA A 234 -12.84 -2.52 8.67
C ALA A 234 -12.72 -1.26 7.80
N LEU A 235 -13.39 -1.30 6.64
CA LEU A 235 -13.46 -0.19 5.70
C LEU A 235 -14.26 1.01 6.25
N GLY A 236 -15.38 0.76 6.93
CA GLY A 236 -16.17 1.80 7.61
C GLY A 236 -15.41 2.48 8.76
N VAL A 237 -14.67 1.70 9.57
CA VAL A 237 -13.81 2.24 10.63
C VAL A 237 -12.71 3.13 10.06
N LEU A 238 -12.08 2.71 8.96
CA LEU A 238 -11.05 3.49 8.28
C LEU A 238 -11.57 4.87 7.84
N ALA A 239 -12.81 4.94 7.36
CA ALA A 239 -13.42 6.20 6.93
C ALA A 239 -13.62 7.18 8.10
N VAL A 240 -14.05 6.70 9.27
CA VAL A 240 -14.35 7.55 10.43
C VAL A 240 -13.11 7.85 11.29
N ALA A 241 -12.03 7.10 11.11
CA ALA A 241 -10.79 7.27 11.86
C ALA A 241 -10.22 8.69 11.71
N PRO A 242 -9.91 9.41 12.82
CA PRO A 242 -9.28 10.74 12.74
C PRO A 242 -7.94 10.73 11.99
N SER A 243 -7.25 9.61 12.04
CA SER A 243 -5.97 9.32 11.38
C SER A 243 -6.09 9.01 9.88
N ARG A 244 -7.31 9.00 9.31
CA ARG A 244 -7.53 8.81 7.86
C ARG A 244 -6.78 9.80 6.98
N THR A 245 -6.42 10.97 7.52
CA THR A 245 -5.62 12.00 6.82
C THR A 245 -4.27 11.46 6.34
N VAL A 246 -3.77 10.36 6.94
CA VAL A 246 -2.58 9.64 6.47
C VAL A 246 -2.78 9.05 5.05
N LEU A 247 -4.02 8.73 4.66
CA LEU A 247 -4.40 8.28 3.32
C LEU A 247 -4.64 9.44 2.34
N GLU A 248 -4.69 10.68 2.82
CA GLU A 248 -4.95 11.85 1.98
C GLU A 248 -3.67 12.63 1.66
N ARG A 249 -2.70 12.57 2.58
CA ARG A 249 -1.42 13.26 2.48
C ARG A 249 -0.50 12.62 1.45
N GLU A 250 0.18 13.47 0.71
CA GLU A 250 1.25 13.01 -0.19
C GLU A 250 2.37 12.35 0.60
N PRO A 251 3.12 11.40 -0.01
CA PRO A 251 4.32 10.86 0.59
C PRO A 251 5.30 12.01 0.91
N GLY A 252 5.60 12.23 2.19
CA GLY A 252 6.66 13.15 2.58
C GLY A 252 8.00 12.70 2.00
N SER A 253 8.85 13.65 1.61
CA SER A 253 10.16 13.41 0.99
C SER A 253 11.14 12.58 1.85
N GLY A 254 10.88 12.42 3.15
CA GLY A 254 11.85 11.93 4.15
C GLY A 254 11.82 10.44 4.51
N ARG A 255 10.88 9.62 4.01
CA ARG A 255 10.83 8.18 4.37
C ARG A 255 10.42 7.32 3.17
N ARG A 256 11.36 7.12 2.25
CA ARG A 256 11.22 6.12 1.18
C ARG A 256 11.08 4.74 1.81
N ALA A 257 10.02 4.02 1.47
CA ALA A 257 9.73 2.70 2.03
C ALA A 257 10.77 1.66 1.57
N TRP A 258 11.80 1.44 2.39
CA TRP A 258 12.83 0.42 2.17
C TRP A 258 12.19 -0.96 1.94
N MET A 259 12.81 -1.77 1.09
CA MET A 259 12.41 -3.15 0.83
C MET A 259 12.68 -3.99 2.08
N THR A 260 11.64 -4.31 2.87
CA THR A 260 11.78 -5.21 4.03
C THR A 260 11.81 -6.67 3.59
N ARG A 261 12.42 -7.55 4.39
CA ARG A 261 12.45 -9.00 4.12
C ARG A 261 11.03 -9.57 3.94
N THR A 262 10.10 -9.15 4.78
CA THR A 262 8.68 -9.57 4.71
C THR A 262 8.01 -9.15 3.40
N ARG A 263 8.33 -7.95 2.88
CA ARG A 263 7.80 -7.46 1.60
C ARG A 263 8.39 -8.23 0.43
N ALA A 264 9.71 -8.46 0.44
CA ALA A 264 10.37 -9.24 -0.60
C ALA A 264 9.80 -10.68 -0.66
N LEU A 265 9.59 -11.32 0.49
CA LEU A 265 8.97 -12.65 0.58
C LEU A 265 7.53 -12.65 0.06
N ALA A 266 6.73 -11.62 0.40
CA ALA A 266 5.36 -11.51 -0.09
C ALA A 266 5.28 -11.36 -1.61
N LEU A 267 6.14 -10.51 -2.20
CA LEU A 267 6.21 -10.33 -3.66
C LEU A 267 6.71 -11.59 -4.36
N ALA A 268 7.71 -12.27 -3.81
CA ALA A 268 8.19 -13.54 -4.32
C ALA A 268 7.10 -14.62 -4.26
N GLY A 269 6.36 -14.70 -3.15
CA GLY A 269 5.22 -15.60 -3.02
C GLY A 269 4.14 -15.34 -4.08
N ALA A 270 3.78 -14.08 -4.30
CA ALA A 270 2.81 -13.69 -5.34
C ALA A 270 3.28 -14.07 -6.76
N ALA A 271 4.58 -14.01 -7.04
CA ALA A 271 5.15 -14.43 -8.34
C ALA A 271 5.16 -15.96 -8.54
N VAL A 272 5.25 -16.72 -7.46
CA VAL A 272 5.24 -18.20 -7.51
C VAL A 272 3.84 -18.74 -7.79
N VAL A 273 2.78 -18.04 -7.35
CA VAL A 273 1.40 -18.52 -7.46
C VAL A 273 0.99 -18.86 -8.91
N PRO A 274 1.14 -17.98 -9.93
CA PRO A 274 0.79 -18.33 -11.30
C PRO A 274 1.66 -19.47 -11.88
N MET A 275 2.92 -19.58 -11.48
CA MET A 275 3.81 -20.67 -11.94
C MET A 275 3.39 -22.03 -11.38
N LEU A 276 3.03 -22.09 -10.09
CA LEU A 276 2.49 -23.29 -9.48
C LEU A 276 1.13 -23.66 -10.10
N ALA A 277 0.26 -22.67 -10.28
CA ALA A 277 -1.02 -22.84 -10.95
C ALA A 277 -0.86 -23.43 -12.37
N PHE A 278 0.09 -22.90 -13.15
CA PHE A 278 0.45 -23.45 -14.45
C PHE A 278 0.91 -24.91 -14.34
N TRP A 279 1.78 -25.25 -13.38
CA TRP A 279 2.29 -26.63 -13.24
C TRP A 279 1.18 -27.68 -13.11
N PHE A 280 0.12 -27.36 -12.34
CA PHE A 280 -1.04 -28.24 -12.16
C PHE A 280 -2.02 -28.21 -13.33
N ARG A 281 -1.92 -27.23 -14.24
CA ARG A 281 -2.83 -27.04 -15.38
C ARG A 281 -2.10 -26.96 -16.73
N ARG A 282 -0.90 -27.55 -16.83
CA ARG A 282 -0.07 -27.43 -18.05
C ARG A 282 -0.68 -28.09 -19.28
N ASP A 283 -1.58 -29.04 -19.05
CA ASP A 283 -2.28 -29.79 -20.09
C ASP A 283 -3.61 -29.11 -20.50
N ASP A 284 -4.01 -28.04 -19.80
CA ASP A 284 -5.20 -27.23 -20.06
C ASP A 284 -4.85 -26.03 -20.97
N PRO A 285 -5.67 -25.69 -21.99
CA PRO A 285 -5.50 -24.47 -22.78
C PRO A 285 -5.32 -23.19 -21.94
N PHE A 286 -5.99 -23.09 -20.79
CA PHE A 286 -5.87 -21.95 -19.87
C PHE A 286 -4.52 -21.91 -19.13
N GLY A 287 -3.75 -23.00 -19.13
CA GLY A 287 -2.40 -23.06 -18.55
C GLY A 287 -1.45 -22.01 -19.14
N TRP A 288 -1.52 -21.75 -20.44
CA TRP A 288 -0.68 -20.74 -21.09
C TRP A 288 -0.93 -19.31 -20.59
N ILE A 289 -2.17 -18.99 -20.21
CA ILE A 289 -2.52 -17.71 -19.59
C ILE A 289 -1.85 -17.61 -18.22
N LEU A 290 -1.89 -18.68 -17.42
CA LEU A 290 -1.23 -18.73 -16.10
C LEU A 290 0.29 -18.61 -16.23
N LEU A 291 0.90 -19.23 -17.24
CA LEU A 291 2.33 -19.08 -17.53
C LEU A 291 2.67 -17.63 -17.90
N ALA A 292 1.89 -16.99 -18.77
CA ALA A 292 2.09 -15.59 -19.15
C ALA A 292 1.95 -14.64 -17.94
N MET A 293 0.98 -14.88 -17.06
CA MET A 293 0.84 -14.17 -15.78
C MET A 293 2.07 -14.38 -14.88
N GLY A 294 2.59 -15.61 -14.80
CA GLY A 294 3.80 -15.94 -14.04
C GLY A 294 5.03 -15.21 -14.55
N MET A 295 5.27 -15.26 -15.86
CA MET A 295 6.38 -14.54 -16.50
C MET A 295 6.28 -13.03 -16.31
N THR A 296 5.07 -12.47 -16.44
CA THR A 296 4.83 -11.04 -16.20
C THR A 296 5.11 -10.67 -14.75
N THR A 297 4.62 -11.45 -13.78
CA THR A 297 4.85 -11.19 -12.35
C THR A 297 6.32 -11.32 -12.00
N PHE A 298 7.01 -12.31 -12.54
CA PHE A 298 8.46 -12.47 -12.39
C PHE A 298 9.22 -11.25 -12.94
N ALA A 299 8.90 -10.80 -14.15
CA ALA A 299 9.51 -9.62 -14.76
C ALA A 299 9.25 -8.35 -13.91
N LEU A 300 8.05 -8.18 -13.37
CA LEU A 300 7.72 -7.06 -12.47
C LEU A 300 8.51 -7.12 -11.15
N VAL A 301 8.71 -8.31 -10.57
CA VAL A 301 9.55 -8.51 -9.37
C VAL A 301 11.01 -8.15 -9.68
N VAL A 302 11.54 -8.58 -10.83
CA VAL A 302 12.90 -8.23 -11.27
C VAL A 302 13.03 -6.72 -11.47
N ALA A 303 12.11 -6.10 -12.21
CA ALA A 303 12.08 -4.65 -12.40
C ALA A 303 12.01 -3.91 -11.06
N ARG A 304 11.21 -4.42 -10.11
CA ARG A 304 11.13 -3.86 -8.76
C ARG A 304 12.45 -3.98 -8.01
N MET A 305 13.14 -5.11 -8.11
CA MET A 305 14.44 -5.33 -7.46
C MET A 305 15.51 -4.39 -8.03
N ILE A 306 15.56 -4.20 -9.35
CA ILE A 306 16.49 -3.28 -10.01
C ILE A 306 16.31 -1.86 -9.46
N LEU A 307 15.07 -1.37 -9.41
CA LEU A 307 14.79 -0.03 -8.88
C LEU A 307 15.21 0.13 -7.41
N VAL A 308 15.01 -0.90 -6.58
CA VAL A 308 15.47 -0.89 -5.19
C VAL A 308 16.99 -0.83 -5.10
N THR A 309 17.71 -1.59 -5.93
CA THR A 309 19.18 -1.60 -5.92
C THR A 309 19.75 -0.27 -6.40
N GLU A 310 19.13 0.37 -7.40
CA GLU A 310 19.55 1.70 -7.85
C GLU A 310 19.33 2.77 -6.78
N ASP A 311 18.19 2.76 -6.10
CA ASP A 311 17.92 3.70 -5.01
C ASP A 311 18.89 3.49 -3.84
N LEU A 312 19.23 2.24 -3.53
CA LEU A 312 20.22 1.92 -2.51
C LEU A 312 21.62 2.41 -2.90
N ALA A 313 22.02 2.22 -4.16
CA ALA A 313 23.31 2.70 -4.66
C ALA A 313 23.39 4.23 -4.60
N ARG A 314 22.33 4.93 -5.04
CA ARG A 314 22.25 6.40 -4.96
C ARG A 314 22.35 6.91 -3.52
N HIS A 315 21.63 6.29 -2.58
CA HIS A 315 21.72 6.66 -1.17
C HIS A 315 23.06 6.33 -0.53
N ARG A 316 23.69 5.21 -0.90
CA ARG A 316 25.05 4.90 -0.47
C ARG A 316 26.03 5.98 -0.91
N ASN A 317 25.97 6.41 -2.17
CA ASN A 317 26.85 7.47 -2.68
C ASN A 317 26.59 8.81 -1.96
N GLN A 318 25.34 9.15 -1.66
CA GLN A 318 25.02 10.36 -0.89
C GLN A 318 25.55 10.29 0.54
N LEU A 319 25.36 9.16 1.22
CA LEU A 319 25.89 8.96 2.57
C LEU A 319 27.42 8.93 2.58
N ASP A 320 28.04 8.31 1.58
CA ASP A 320 29.49 8.30 1.44
C ASP A 320 30.04 9.71 1.19
N HIS A 321 29.36 10.51 0.38
CA HIS A 321 29.69 11.92 0.17
C HIS A 321 29.58 12.72 1.48
N MET A 322 28.46 12.60 2.21
CA MET A 322 28.28 13.27 3.50
C MET A 322 29.26 12.78 4.58
N ALA A 323 29.67 11.51 4.54
CA ALA A 323 30.64 10.95 5.48
C ALA A 323 32.06 11.44 5.23
N HIS A 324 32.37 11.89 4.01
CA HIS A 324 33.72 12.30 3.63
C HIS A 324 33.84 13.77 3.25
N HIS A 325 32.75 14.54 3.18
CA HIS A 325 32.77 15.97 2.81
C HIS A 325 31.98 16.79 3.82
N ASP A 326 32.43 18.02 4.05
CA ASP A 326 31.76 19.01 4.89
C ASP A 326 30.59 19.65 4.09
N PRO A 327 29.36 19.67 4.62
CA PRO A 327 28.18 20.10 3.86
C PRO A 327 28.11 21.60 3.61
N VAL A 328 28.86 22.42 4.35
CA VAL A 328 28.87 23.89 4.21
C VAL A 328 29.90 24.31 3.16
N SER A 329 31.14 23.82 3.29
CA SER A 329 32.24 24.15 2.39
C SER A 329 32.33 23.28 1.14
N GLY A 330 31.72 22.08 1.14
CA GLY A 330 31.86 21.09 0.07
C GLY A 330 33.24 20.43 -0.02
N LEU A 331 34.18 20.81 0.86
CA LEU A 331 35.52 20.24 0.94
C LEU A 331 35.49 18.85 1.59
N PRO A 332 36.48 17.97 1.31
CA PRO A 332 36.76 16.82 2.15
C PRO A 332 36.68 17.17 3.64
N ASN A 333 36.07 16.33 4.46
CA ASN A 333 36.04 16.56 5.89
C ASN A 333 37.26 15.92 6.57
N ARG A 334 37.37 16.12 7.88
CA ARG A 334 38.42 15.52 8.71
C ARG A 334 38.56 13.99 8.54
N ALA A 335 37.46 13.26 8.38
CA ALA A 335 37.51 11.80 8.21
C ALA A 335 38.18 11.41 6.87
N MET A 336 37.91 12.18 5.82
CA MET A 336 38.57 12.00 4.52
C MET A 336 40.06 12.37 4.61
N PHE A 337 40.40 13.49 5.24
CA PHE A 337 41.79 13.88 5.51
C PHE A 337 42.56 12.76 6.23
N GLU A 338 42.02 12.23 7.33
CA GLU A 338 42.63 11.15 8.09
C GLU A 338 42.74 9.83 7.29
N ARG A 339 41.77 9.54 6.41
CA ARG A 339 41.86 8.41 5.47
C ARG A 339 43.00 8.60 4.49
N ARG A 340 43.11 9.78 3.87
CA ARG A 340 44.18 10.09 2.92
C ARG A 340 45.57 10.00 3.56
N MET A 341 45.71 10.53 4.77
CA MET A 341 46.97 10.45 5.52
C MET A 341 47.37 9.01 5.84
N ARG A 342 46.40 8.13 6.15
CA ARG A 342 46.67 6.69 6.33
C ARG A 342 47.11 6.00 5.04
N GLU A 343 46.43 6.28 3.93
CA GLU A 343 46.78 5.72 2.62
C GLU A 343 48.22 6.10 2.22
N LEU A 344 48.58 7.38 2.34
CA LEU A 344 49.92 7.87 2.01
C LEU A 344 51.01 7.24 2.87
N ARG A 345 50.70 6.88 4.13
CA ARG A 345 51.65 6.25 5.06
C ARG A 345 51.74 4.72 4.94
N SER A 346 50.88 4.09 4.14
CA SER A 346 50.75 2.62 4.10
C SER A 346 51.60 1.91 3.05
N GLY A 347 52.29 2.65 2.18
CA GLY A 347 53.20 2.09 1.18
C GLY A 347 54.58 1.75 1.75
N ASP A 348 55.33 0.88 1.05
CA ASP A 348 56.70 0.47 1.41
C ASP A 348 57.72 1.63 1.34
N ASP A 349 57.41 2.69 0.57
CA ASP A 349 58.18 3.94 0.48
C ASP A 349 57.21 5.14 0.50
N PRO A 350 56.77 5.59 1.70
CA PRO A 350 55.77 6.63 1.83
C PRO A 350 56.36 8.00 1.43
N PRO A 351 55.61 8.83 0.67
CA PRO A 351 56.10 10.13 0.23
C PRO A 351 56.29 11.12 1.39
N GLU A 352 57.17 12.11 1.21
CA GLU A 352 57.22 13.28 2.09
C GLU A 352 55.93 14.10 1.94
N VAL A 353 55.26 14.39 3.06
CA VAL A 353 53.99 15.13 3.10
C VAL A 353 54.15 16.35 3.99
N ALA A 354 53.79 17.52 3.46
CA ALA A 354 53.60 18.74 4.24
C ALA A 354 52.11 18.98 4.48
N VAL A 355 51.75 19.43 5.69
CA VAL A 355 50.38 19.80 6.06
C VAL A 355 50.37 21.26 6.48
N LEU A 356 49.52 22.06 5.83
CA LEU A 356 49.26 23.45 6.20
C LEU A 356 47.90 23.52 6.91
N TYR A 357 47.88 24.09 8.10
CA TYR A 357 46.65 24.34 8.86
C TYR A 357 46.33 25.84 8.81
N VAL A 358 45.09 26.17 8.43
CA VAL A 358 44.62 27.55 8.22
C VAL A 358 43.37 27.78 9.06
N ASP A 359 43.29 28.95 9.71
CA ASP A 359 42.13 29.40 10.46
C ASP A 359 41.66 30.76 9.91
N LEU A 360 40.36 31.04 10.00
CA LEU A 360 39.80 32.32 9.55
C LEU A 360 39.77 33.31 10.72
N ASP A 361 40.57 34.37 10.61
CA ASP A 361 40.62 35.44 11.61
C ASP A 361 39.24 36.09 11.80
N ASP A 362 38.87 36.35 13.06
CA ASP A 362 37.64 37.04 13.48
C ASP A 362 36.32 36.43 12.93
N PHE A 363 36.31 35.16 12.51
CA PHE A 363 35.12 34.51 11.94
C PHE A 363 33.92 34.48 12.90
N LYS A 364 34.18 34.45 14.22
CA LYS A 364 33.14 34.52 15.23
C LYS A 364 32.36 35.84 15.17
N ASP A 365 33.04 36.96 14.95
CA ASP A 365 32.39 38.28 14.88
C ASP A 365 31.45 38.39 13.68
N ILE A 366 31.77 37.68 12.58
CA ILE A 366 30.89 37.57 11.41
C ILE A 366 29.60 36.86 11.80
N ASN A 367 29.70 35.69 12.46
CA ASN A 367 28.53 34.96 12.93
C ASN A 367 27.68 35.76 13.92
N ASP A 368 28.33 36.44 14.87
CA ASP A 368 27.65 37.19 15.93
C ASP A 368 26.94 38.45 15.37
N ARG A 369 27.47 39.05 14.29
CA ARG A 369 26.94 40.28 13.69
C ARG A 369 25.95 40.06 12.54
N PHE A 370 26.14 39.00 11.75
CA PHE A 370 25.38 38.75 10.52
C PHE A 370 24.62 37.42 10.51
N GLY A 371 24.78 36.60 11.54
CA GLY A 371 24.12 35.30 11.69
C GLY A 371 24.84 34.15 10.99
N HIS A 372 24.52 32.93 11.41
CA HIS A 372 25.17 31.70 10.93
C HIS A 372 25.02 31.46 9.43
N GLU A 373 23.88 31.83 8.83
CA GLU A 373 23.70 31.67 7.38
C GLU A 373 24.72 32.48 6.58
N VAL A 374 25.12 33.67 7.06
CA VAL A 374 26.15 34.49 6.41
C VAL A 374 27.54 33.92 6.69
N GLY A 375 27.78 33.39 7.90
CA GLY A 375 29.01 32.67 8.21
C GLY A 375 29.24 31.45 7.30
N ASP A 376 28.19 30.68 7.03
CA ASP A 376 28.24 29.52 6.13
C ASP A 376 28.63 29.93 4.69
N LEU A 377 28.12 31.06 4.20
CA LEU A 377 28.50 31.59 2.89
C LEU A 377 29.98 32.01 2.83
N VAL A 378 30.50 32.60 3.90
CA VAL A 378 31.92 32.96 4.01
C VAL A 378 32.79 31.71 4.02
N LEU A 379 32.40 30.66 4.75
CA LEU A 379 33.11 29.37 4.77
C LEU A 379 33.11 28.70 3.39
N ALA A 380 31.97 28.67 2.69
CA ALA A 380 31.88 28.12 1.35
C ALA A 380 32.81 28.84 0.36
N GLU A 381 32.78 30.17 0.37
CA GLU A 381 33.64 31.00 -0.49
C GLU A 381 35.13 30.85 -0.14
N ALA A 382 35.48 30.77 1.15
CA ALA A 382 36.85 30.54 1.58
C ALA A 382 37.36 29.16 1.10
N GLY A 383 36.53 28.11 1.22
CA GLY A 383 36.85 26.77 0.75
C GLY A 383 37.13 26.71 -0.75
N GLU A 384 36.27 27.34 -1.56
CA GLU A 384 36.47 27.43 -3.02
C GLU A 384 37.76 28.18 -3.39
N ARG A 385 38.06 29.29 -2.71
CA ARG A 385 39.31 30.05 -2.94
C ARG A 385 40.56 29.27 -2.58
N LEU A 386 40.55 28.54 -1.46
CA LEU A 386 41.66 27.69 -1.04
C LEU A 386 41.88 26.56 -2.06
N LYS A 387 40.80 25.91 -2.49
CA LYS A 387 40.86 24.84 -3.50
C LYS A 387 41.38 25.33 -4.85
N ALA A 388 41.02 26.54 -5.27
CA ALA A 388 41.53 27.16 -6.49
C ALA A 388 43.00 27.60 -6.40
N SER A 389 43.54 27.73 -5.18
CA SER A 389 44.92 28.21 -4.94
C SER A 389 45.95 27.09 -4.83
N VAL A 390 45.52 25.82 -4.80
CA VAL A 390 46.39 24.64 -4.69
C VAL A 390 46.51 23.88 -6.01
N ARG A 391 47.49 22.98 -6.12
CA ARG A 391 47.71 22.17 -7.33
C ARG A 391 46.73 21.00 -7.37
N GLY A 392 46.49 20.43 -8.54
CA GLY A 392 45.52 19.33 -8.70
C GLY A 392 45.83 18.02 -7.96
N HIS A 393 47.04 17.86 -7.41
CA HIS A 393 47.40 16.71 -6.56
C HIS A 393 47.32 17.01 -5.05
N ASP A 394 47.11 18.28 -4.69
CA ASP A 394 46.97 18.72 -3.30
C ASP A 394 45.54 18.47 -2.81
N MET A 395 45.37 18.34 -1.50
CA MET A 395 44.08 18.15 -0.84
C MET A 395 43.82 19.32 0.11
N VAL A 396 42.64 19.93 -0.01
CA VAL A 396 42.10 20.89 0.96
C VAL A 396 40.97 20.16 1.70
N ALA A 397 40.94 20.22 3.03
CA ALA A 397 40.02 19.47 3.88
C ALA A 397 39.71 20.19 5.19
#